data_AF-A0A3D0XAZ1-F1
#
_entry.id   AF-A0A3D0XAZ1-F1
#
_cell.length_a   1.000
_cell.length_b   1.000
_cell.length_c   1.000
_cell.angle_alpha   90.00
_cell.angle_beta   90.00
_cell.angle_gamma   90.00
#
_symmetry.space_group_name_H-M   'P 1'
#
loop_
_entity.id
_entity.type
_entity.pdbx_description
1 polymer ?
#
loop_
_entity_poly.entity_id
_entity_poly.type
_entity_poly.pdbx_seq_one_letter_code
_entity_poly.pdbx_strand_id
1 'polypeptide(L)'
;MEGSLIIKGNYYYAKFRVNGKQKMIATKIPVKGNNKRRAIEKMKEIIESYKDINLECDDVLFTDFLDKWLKDIKGIIKPSTWESYDKTVSGKLKPYFESK
;
A
#
# COMPACT_ATOMS: atom_id res chain seq x y z
N MET A 1 -0.26 -8.93 8.84
CA MET A 1 0.61 -9.39 7.74
C MET A 1 1.81 -10.09 8.35
N GLU A 2 2.01 -11.38 8.07
CA GLU A 2 3.13 -12.17 8.60
C GLU A 2 4.21 -12.33 7.52
N GLY A 3 5.47 -12.39 7.97
CA GLY A 3 6.63 -12.57 7.09
C GLY A 3 7.73 -13.40 7.74
N SER A 4 8.64 -13.89 6.91
CA SER A 4 9.76 -14.74 7.30
C SER A 4 11.08 -14.15 6.80
N LEU A 5 12.17 -14.43 7.51
CA LEU A 5 13.51 -14.08 7.06
C LEU A 5 14.09 -15.19 6.18
N ILE A 6 14.68 -14.80 5.05
CA ILE A 6 15.46 -15.67 4.18
C ILE A 6 16.88 -15.15 4.08
N ILE A 7 17.83 -16.06 3.95
CA ILE A 7 19.23 -15.73 3.66
C ILE A 7 19.44 -15.80 2.14
N LYS A 8 19.97 -14.73 1.56
CA LYS A 8 20.41 -14.73 0.16
C LYS A 8 21.77 -14.04 0.07
N GLY A 9 22.79 -14.82 -0.28
CA GLY A 9 24.18 -14.39 -0.18
C GLY A 9 24.54 -14.01 1.25
N ASN A 10 25.13 -12.82 1.44
CA ASN A 10 25.61 -12.37 2.75
C ASN A 10 24.57 -11.61 3.58
N TYR A 11 23.33 -11.45 3.11
CA TYR A 11 22.31 -10.61 3.75
C TYR A 11 21.00 -11.34 4.06
N TYR A 12 20.31 -10.86 5.09
CA TYR A 12 18.94 -11.22 5.38
C TYR A 12 17.96 -10.49 4.44
N TYR A 13 16.90 -11.19 4.06
CA TYR A 13 15.79 -10.69 3.25
C TYR A 13 14.48 -10.92 3.98
N ALA A 14 13.60 -9.93 3.97
CA ALA A 14 12.23 -10.04 4.41
C ALA A 14 11.38 -10.64 3.28
N LYS A 15 10.79 -11.82 3.51
CA LYS A 15 9.82 -12.46 2.61
C LYS A 15 8.43 -12.37 3.23
N PHE A 16 7.51 -11.73 2.53
CA PHE A 16 6.12 -11.57 2.95
C PHE A 16 5.21 -11.49 1.73
N ARG A 17 3.90 -11.63 1.93
CA ARG A 17 2.90 -11.51 0.86
C ARG A 17 2.15 -10.19 0.99
N VAL A 18 1.93 -9.52 -0.13
CA VAL A 18 1.12 -8.31 -0.28
C VAL A 18 0.18 -8.54 -1.46
N ASN A 19 -1.13 -8.44 -1.25
CA ASN A 19 -2.17 -8.57 -2.27
C ASN A 19 -1.99 -9.82 -3.15
N GLY A 20 -1.86 -10.99 -2.50
CA GLY A 20 -1.62 -12.28 -3.18
C GLY A 20 -0.24 -12.47 -3.80
N LYS A 21 0.58 -11.42 -3.95
CA LYS A 21 1.92 -11.48 -4.56
C LYS A 21 3.01 -11.58 -3.50
N GLN A 22 3.97 -12.46 -3.73
CA GLN A 22 5.14 -12.61 -2.85
C GLN A 22 6.16 -11.50 -3.12
N LYS A 23 6.59 -10.80 -2.06
CA LYS A 23 7.70 -9.83 -2.11
C LYS A 23 8.90 -10.32 -1.31
N MET A 24 10.10 -9.97 -1.78
CA MET A 24 11.37 -10.25 -1.12
C MET A 24 12.22 -8.97 -1.10
N ILE A 25 12.40 -8.38 0.08
CA ILE A 25 13.09 -7.10 0.24
C ILE A 25 14.34 -7.31 1.09
N ALA A 26 15.49 -6.80 0.63
CA ALA A 26 16.74 -6.89 1.38
C ALA A 26 16.66 -6.05 2.66
N THR A 27 16.98 -6.63 3.82
CA THR A 27 17.05 -5.87 5.08
C THR A 27 18.33 -5.06 5.20
N LYS A 28 19.30 -5.28 4.30
CA LYS A 28 20.68 -4.77 4.32
C LYS A 28 21.47 -5.17 5.58
N ILE A 29 20.97 -6.15 6.34
CA ILE A 29 21.63 -6.66 7.54
C ILE A 29 22.39 -7.93 7.19
N PRO A 30 23.70 -8.02 7.48
CA PRO A 30 24.49 -9.18 7.12
C PRO A 30 24.13 -10.39 8.00
N VAL A 31 24.26 -11.58 7.43
CA VAL A 31 24.05 -12.86 8.13
C VAL A 31 25.15 -13.13 9.15
N LYS A 32 26.35 -12.64 8.86
CA LYS A 32 27.53 -12.78 9.72
C LYS A 32 27.33 -12.03 11.05
N GLY A 33 27.65 -12.68 12.16
CA GLY A 33 27.53 -12.14 13.52
C GLY A 33 26.16 -12.35 14.16
N ASN A 34 25.95 -11.79 15.37
CA ASN A 34 24.69 -11.92 16.13
C ASN A 34 23.61 -10.91 15.66
N ASN A 35 23.36 -10.84 14.36
CA ASN A 35 22.51 -9.83 13.73
C ASN A 35 21.05 -10.27 13.52
N LYS A 36 20.72 -11.52 13.86
CA LYS A 36 19.40 -12.10 13.63
C LYS A 36 18.26 -11.29 14.27
N ARG A 37 18.46 -10.81 15.51
CA ARG A 37 17.47 -9.96 16.22
C ARG A 37 17.18 -8.67 15.44
N ARG A 38 18.23 -7.98 14.99
CA ARG A 38 18.14 -6.74 14.20
C ARG A 38 17.44 -6.97 12.86
N ALA A 39 17.70 -8.12 12.21
CA ALA A 39 17.05 -8.47 10.96
C ALA A 39 15.54 -8.70 11.13
N ILE A 40 15.11 -9.29 12.24
CA ILE A 40 13.69 -9.50 12.57
C ILE A 40 12.98 -8.16 12.78
N GLU A 41 13.60 -7.25 13.55
CA GLU A 41 13.07 -5.92 13.80
C GLU A 41 12.90 -5.13 12.49
N LYS A 42 13.94 -5.16 11.62
CA LYS A 42 13.87 -4.49 10.31
C LYS A 42 12.83 -5.13 9.38
N MET A 43 12.64 -6.44 9.45
CA MET A 43 11.57 -7.11 8.71
C MET A 43 10.20 -6.63 9.16
N LYS A 44 9.96 -6.48 10.47
CA LYS A 44 8.69 -5.95 10.99
C LYS A 44 8.44 -4.53 10.49
N GLU A 45 9.43 -3.64 10.55
CA GLU A 45 9.33 -2.30 9.99
C GLU A 45 8.97 -2.30 8.49
N ILE A 46 9.65 -3.15 7.70
CA ILE A 46 9.35 -3.30 6.27
C ILE A 46 7.93 -3.82 6.07
N ILE A 47 7.45 -4.77 6.85
CA ILE A 47 6.08 -5.27 6.71
C ILE A 47 5.06 -4.19 7.08
N GLU A 48 5.32 -3.43 8.15
CA GLU A 48 4.47 -2.34 8.61
C GLU A 48 4.33 -1.25 7.53
N SER A 49 5.42 -0.88 6.85
CA SER A 49 5.38 0.13 5.80
C SER A 49 4.57 -0.28 4.57
N TYR A 50 4.23 -1.57 4.43
CA TYR A 50 3.36 -2.08 3.37
C TYR A 50 1.91 -2.26 3.83
N LYS A 51 1.59 -2.07 5.12
CA LYS A 51 0.20 -2.06 5.60
C LYS A 51 -0.55 -0.81 5.16
N ASP A 52 0.11 0.35 5.09
CA ASP A 52 -0.55 1.61 4.73
C ASP A 52 -0.66 1.82 3.20
N ILE A 53 0.12 1.08 2.42
CA ILE A 53 -0.03 1.01 0.95
C ILE A 53 -1.07 -0.05 0.57
N ASN A 54 -1.93 -0.44 1.53
CA ASN A 54 -3.12 -1.18 1.23
C ASN A 54 -4.18 -0.19 0.71
N LEU A 55 -3.98 0.26 -0.53
CA LEU A 55 -5.10 0.46 -1.43
C LEU A 55 -5.72 -0.92 -1.58
N GLU A 56 -6.54 -1.36 -0.61
CA GLU A 56 -7.50 -2.43 -0.83
C GLU A 56 -8.49 -1.94 -1.88
N CYS A 57 -8.01 -1.94 -3.12
CA CYS A 57 -8.80 -1.81 -4.32
C CYS A 57 -9.10 -3.21 -4.89
N ASP A 58 -8.89 -4.27 -4.11
CA ASP A 58 -8.98 -5.63 -4.63
C ASP A 58 -10.44 -6.08 -4.79
N ASP A 59 -11.44 -5.41 -4.20
CA ASP A 59 -12.88 -5.70 -4.40
C ASP A 59 -13.83 -4.48 -4.22
N VAL A 60 -13.37 -3.23 -4.41
CA VAL A 60 -14.27 -2.06 -4.37
C VAL A 60 -14.63 -1.58 -5.77
N LEU A 61 -15.88 -1.15 -5.95
CA LEU A 61 -16.28 -0.52 -7.20
C LEU A 61 -15.42 0.72 -7.43
N PHE A 62 -15.08 0.98 -8.69
CA PHE A 62 -14.30 2.16 -9.06
C PHE A 62 -14.94 3.46 -8.55
N THR A 63 -16.28 3.52 -8.51
CA THR A 63 -17.04 4.65 -7.97
C THR A 63 -16.89 4.81 -6.46
N ASP A 64 -16.88 3.71 -5.70
CA ASP A 64 -16.64 3.71 -4.25
C ASP A 64 -15.21 4.19 -3.92
N PHE A 65 -14.24 3.77 -4.75
CA PHE A 65 -12.87 4.26 -4.64
C PHE A 65 -12.79 5.78 -4.84
N LEU A 66 -13.47 6.31 -5.87
CA LEU A 66 -13.49 7.75 -6.15
C LEU A 66 -14.09 8.55 -5.00
N ASP A 67 -15.13 8.03 -4.34
CA ASP A 67 -15.74 8.68 -3.17
C ASP A 67 -14.79 8.74 -1.98
N LYS A 68 -14.14 7.62 -1.69
CA LYS A 68 -13.14 7.57 -0.60
C LYS A 68 -11.99 8.53 -0.88
N TRP A 69 -11.46 8.50 -2.10
CA TRP A 69 -10.38 9.40 -2.52
C TRP A 69 -10.79 10.87 -2.42
N LEU A 70 -11.98 11.26 -2.90
CA LEU A 70 -12.47 12.63 -2.79
C LEU A 70 -12.59 13.09 -1.34
N LYS A 71 -13.05 12.23 -0.44
CA LYS A 71 -13.16 12.53 0.99
C LYS A 71 -11.78 12.76 1.62
N ASP A 72 -10.82 11.90 1.30
CA ASP A 72 -9.48 11.94 1.89
C ASP A 72 -8.70 13.20 1.45
N ILE A 73 -8.86 13.64 0.20
CA ILE A 73 -8.11 14.79 -0.33
C ILE A 73 -8.73 16.15 0.01
N LYS A 74 -9.98 16.21 0.52
CA LYS A 74 -10.73 17.48 0.71
C LYS A 74 -9.99 18.51 1.58
N GLY A 75 -9.28 18.06 2.60
CA GLY A 75 -8.49 18.94 3.48
C GLY A 75 -7.06 19.23 3.00
N ILE A 76 -6.62 18.56 1.93
CA ILE A 76 -5.23 18.62 1.42
C ILE A 76 -5.11 19.65 0.29
N ILE A 77 -6.16 19.80 -0.52
CA ILE A 77 -6.15 20.66 -1.71
C ILE A 77 -7.05 21.89 -1.54
N LYS A 78 -6.91 22.85 -2.46
CA LYS A 78 -7.74 24.07 -2.46
C LYS A 78 -9.22 23.71 -2.70
N PRO A 79 -10.17 24.39 -2.03
CA PRO A 79 -11.61 24.12 -2.20
C PRO A 79 -12.08 24.17 -3.65
N SER A 80 -11.60 25.13 -4.44
CA SER A 80 -11.98 25.27 -5.87
C SER A 80 -11.50 24.09 -6.74
N THR A 81 -10.33 23.54 -6.44
CA THR A 81 -9.80 22.35 -7.11
C THR A 81 -10.62 21.13 -6.71
N TRP A 82 -10.93 20.99 -5.43
CA TRP A 82 -11.77 19.90 -4.92
C TRP A 82 -13.16 19.90 -5.54
N GLU A 83 -13.84 21.06 -5.59
CA GLU A 83 -15.16 21.20 -6.23
C GLU A 83 -15.15 20.82 -7.71
N SER A 84 -14.08 21.16 -8.43
CA SER A 84 -13.93 20.78 -9.84
C SER A 84 -13.81 19.27 -10.01
N TYR A 85 -13.10 18.59 -9.10
CA TYR A 85 -12.99 17.14 -9.09
C TYR A 85 -14.31 16.48 -8.73
N ASP A 86 -14.99 16.94 -7.67
CA ASP A 86 -16.29 16.45 -7.23
C ASP A 86 -17.34 16.52 -8.34
N LYS A 87 -17.44 17.65 -9.05
CA LYS A 87 -18.33 17.82 -10.21
C LYS A 87 -18.03 16.84 -11.33
N THR A 88 -16.75 16.59 -11.62
CA THR A 88 -16.34 15.68 -12.69
C THR A 88 -16.62 14.22 -12.32
N VAL A 89 -16.33 13.85 -11.09
CA VAL A 89 -16.60 12.50 -10.56
C VAL A 89 -18.10 12.23 -10.56
N SER A 90 -18.88 13.10 -9.95
CA SER A 90 -20.34 12.93 -9.80
C SER A 90 -21.10 13.05 -11.13
N GLY A 91 -20.66 13.95 -12.02
CA GLY A 91 -21.39 14.27 -13.25
C GLY A 91 -21.01 13.42 -14.47
N LYS A 92 -19.77 12.92 -14.55
CA LYS A 92 -19.28 12.20 -15.75
C LYS A 92 -18.80 10.79 -15.44
N LEU A 93 -17.98 10.63 -14.40
CA LEU A 93 -17.35 9.35 -14.12
C LEU A 93 -18.36 8.37 -13.53
N LYS A 94 -19.02 8.71 -12.41
CA LYS A 94 -19.98 7.80 -11.77
C LYS A 94 -21.07 7.30 -12.71
N PRO A 95 -21.80 8.18 -13.45
CA PRO A 95 -22.86 7.71 -14.35
C PRO A 95 -22.36 6.74 -15.44
N TYR A 96 -21.13 6.94 -15.94
CA TYR A 96 -20.55 6.08 -16.96
C TYR A 96 -20.25 4.67 -16.44
N PHE A 97 -19.83 4.55 -15.18
CA PHE A 97 -19.47 3.26 -14.57
C PHE A 97 -20.64 2.57 -13.83
N GLU A 98 -21.64 3.32 -13.39
CA GLU A 98 -22.86 2.80 -12.75
C GLU A 98 -23.93 2.40 -13.78
N SER A 99 -23.93 2.97 -14.99
CA SER A 99 -24.88 2.58 -16.04
C SER A 99 -24.35 1.38 -16.85
N LYS A 100 -24.53 0.16 -16.32
CA LYS A 100 -24.78 -1.03 -17.12
C LYS A 100 -25.35 -2.19 -16.31
#